data_AF-A0A239JZR7-F1
#
_entry.id   AF-A0A239JZR7-F1
#
_cell.length_a   1.000
_cell.length_b   1.000
_cell.length_c   1.000
_cell.angle_alpha   90.00
_cell.angle_beta   90.00
_cell.angle_gamma   90.00
#
_symmetry.space_group_name_H-M   'P 1'
#
loop_
_entity.id
_entity.type
_entity.pdbx_description
1 polymer ?
#
loop_
_entity_poly.entity_id
_entity_poly.type
_entity_poly.pdbx_seq_one_letter_code
_entity_poly.pdbx_strand_id
1 'polypeptide(L)'
;MNYLKRMVLTILFSSAILLISCTKDESPTPAPDFTIQSTPTFEVVSTYSNGWIEKAITYDGSFGLKKEEFEYHENGFIRSCKTYGFKDFDYQAANHYLEREVFRDNKNQPKKSIYYNPDGSVKAEILFEDGLIKEKVVYSGDQTINYTYNAGIIHQTEIIADDQTTRIEFNQLSDARGVEVIRESNVDYVTTLPYDPVAGEGLNTTDDNSRGNRFAGEPISTNNINTAYSASVSWNYGFEAYEYAPVPMLYSKTNYFGLLNGYFSTEFDFYRQVVEQYPFFEDEFLAGKFEILSEEASFYPSITTREAVKSEIEADPTAFKMKYGDHYLHKIISGKYGFIIGTMRNLPSDFALRNQLKELAYKKANHILGSSVGLTEQEELMLSKVFFELKYFSPILGSSGVVLDTNETYETIIYEIENTDPFVLQKVYRTYDYL
;
A
#
# COMPACT_ATOMS: atom_id res chain seq x y z
N MET A 1 -4.09 -8.00 -93.22
CA MET A 1 -4.91 -8.74 -92.24
C MET A 1 -4.16 -9.16 -90.94
N ASN A 2 -2.93 -8.69 -90.69
CA ASN A 2 -2.13 -9.06 -89.50
C ASN A 2 -1.94 -7.96 -88.44
N TYR A 3 -2.29 -6.69 -88.74
CA TYR A 3 -2.18 -5.60 -87.76
C TYR A 3 -3.35 -5.54 -86.79
N LEU A 4 -4.58 -5.83 -87.26
CA LEU A 4 -5.79 -5.79 -86.43
C LEU A 4 -5.77 -6.89 -85.34
N LYS A 5 -5.24 -8.08 -85.65
CA LYS A 5 -5.10 -9.18 -84.68
C LYS A 5 -4.06 -8.89 -83.59
N ARG A 6 -2.96 -8.21 -83.92
CA ARG A 6 -1.96 -7.81 -82.91
C ARG A 6 -2.48 -6.72 -81.98
N MET A 7 -3.22 -5.74 -82.50
CA MET A 7 -3.77 -4.65 -81.70
C MET A 7 -4.85 -5.11 -80.72
N VAL A 8 -5.73 -6.03 -81.15
CA VAL A 8 -6.76 -6.62 -80.30
C VAL A 8 -6.16 -7.50 -79.19
N LEU A 9 -5.08 -8.23 -79.49
CA LEU A 9 -4.40 -9.06 -78.49
C LEU A 9 -3.67 -8.23 -77.41
N THR A 10 -3.05 -7.10 -77.79
CA THR A 10 -2.41 -6.19 -76.84
C THR A 10 -3.44 -5.51 -75.93
N ILE A 11 -4.60 -5.11 -76.47
CA ILE A 11 -5.69 -4.51 -75.68
C ILE A 11 -6.28 -5.54 -74.71
N LEU A 12 -6.48 -6.80 -75.14
CA LEU A 12 -6.94 -7.87 -74.27
C LEU A 12 -5.94 -8.23 -73.15
N PHE A 13 -4.63 -8.18 -73.43
CA PHE A 13 -3.60 -8.40 -72.41
C PHE A 13 -3.50 -7.24 -71.41
N SER A 14 -3.62 -5.98 -71.85
CA SER A 14 -3.66 -4.81 -70.96
C SER A 14 -4.93 -4.79 -70.09
N SER A 15 -6.04 -5.32 -70.59
CA SER A 15 -7.29 -5.47 -69.82
C SER A 15 -7.18 -6.53 -68.72
N ALA A 16 -6.46 -7.62 -68.98
CA ALA A 16 -6.26 -8.69 -68.01
C ALA A 16 -5.30 -8.28 -66.87
N ILE A 17 -4.31 -7.42 -67.15
CA ILE A 17 -3.38 -6.90 -66.13
C ILE A 17 -4.06 -5.84 -65.23
N LEU A 18 -4.99 -5.04 -65.77
CA LEU A 18 -5.75 -4.06 -64.97
C LEU A 18 -6.83 -4.70 -64.07
N LEU A 19 -7.33 -5.90 -64.40
CA LEU A 19 -8.31 -6.62 -63.59
C LEU A 19 -7.69 -7.49 -62.48
N ILE A 20 -6.39 -7.78 -62.54
CA ILE A 20 -5.65 -8.49 -61.47
C ILE A 20 -5.12 -7.51 -60.39
N SER A 21 -5.12 -6.20 -60.67
CA SER A 21 -4.73 -5.16 -59.69
C SER A 21 -5.87 -4.67 -58.79
N CYS A 22 -7.04 -5.30 -58.81
CA CYS A 22 -7.94 -5.26 -57.66
C CYS A 22 -7.33 -6.13 -56.56
N THR A 23 -6.29 -5.61 -55.91
CA THR A 23 -6.04 -5.97 -54.51
C THR A 23 -7.36 -5.75 -53.81
N LYS A 24 -7.94 -6.86 -53.33
CA LYS A 24 -9.00 -6.85 -52.34
C LYS A 24 -8.56 -5.82 -51.32
N ASP A 25 -9.20 -4.64 -51.30
CA ASP A 25 -9.03 -3.69 -50.22
C ASP A 25 -9.21 -4.54 -48.97
N GLU A 26 -8.12 -4.72 -48.21
CA GLU A 26 -8.22 -5.29 -46.89
C GLU A 26 -9.18 -4.35 -46.19
N SER A 27 -10.45 -4.79 -46.09
CA SER A 27 -11.48 -4.08 -45.33
C SER A 27 -10.79 -3.64 -44.05
N PRO A 28 -10.69 -2.32 -43.79
CA PRO A 28 -9.86 -1.82 -42.72
C PRO A 28 -10.23 -2.60 -41.47
N THR A 29 -9.24 -3.24 -40.86
CA THR A 29 -9.44 -3.98 -39.62
C THR A 29 -10.28 -3.10 -38.71
N PRO A 30 -11.44 -3.58 -38.21
CA PRO A 30 -12.32 -2.74 -37.41
C PRO A 30 -11.50 -2.05 -36.33
N ALA A 31 -11.73 -0.75 -36.15
CA ALA A 31 -11.04 -0.02 -35.10
C ALA A 31 -11.26 -0.75 -33.75
N PRO A 32 -10.23 -0.86 -32.89
CA PRO A 32 -10.37 -1.53 -31.60
C PRO A 32 -11.52 -0.91 -30.79
N ASP A 33 -12.37 -1.76 -30.21
CA ASP A 33 -13.51 -1.33 -29.41
C ASP A 33 -13.08 -1.10 -27.97
N PHE A 34 -13.02 0.17 -27.56
CA PHE A 34 -12.65 0.57 -26.20
C PHE A 34 -13.86 0.62 -25.23
N THR A 35 -15.03 0.14 -25.64
CA THR A 35 -16.21 0.17 -24.77
C THR A 35 -16.05 -0.73 -23.54
N ILE A 36 -16.62 -0.27 -22.44
CA ILE A 36 -16.64 -0.96 -21.15
C ILE A 36 -18.09 -1.38 -20.90
N GLN A 37 -18.30 -2.69 -20.83
CA GLN A 37 -19.59 -3.35 -20.69
C GLN A 37 -19.64 -4.11 -19.37
N SER A 38 -20.81 -4.12 -18.74
CA SER A 38 -21.05 -4.90 -17.54
C SER A 38 -20.94 -6.41 -17.81
N THR A 39 -20.36 -7.13 -16.86
CA THR A 39 -20.22 -8.58 -16.80
C THR A 39 -20.84 -9.11 -15.49
N PRO A 40 -20.96 -10.44 -15.29
CA PRO A 40 -21.45 -10.98 -14.02
C PRO A 40 -20.62 -10.60 -12.78
N THR A 41 -19.36 -10.20 -12.97
CA THR A 41 -18.44 -9.84 -11.87
C THR A 41 -18.09 -8.35 -11.84
N PHE A 42 -18.65 -7.56 -12.77
CA PHE A 42 -18.34 -6.14 -12.92
C PHE A 42 -19.53 -5.39 -13.51
N GLU A 43 -20.09 -4.44 -12.78
CA GLU A 43 -21.23 -3.62 -13.21
C GLU A 43 -20.81 -2.18 -13.39
N VAL A 44 -20.94 -1.68 -14.63
CA VAL A 44 -20.85 -0.24 -14.92
C VAL A 44 -22.20 0.40 -14.58
N VAL A 45 -22.21 1.29 -13.59
CA VAL A 45 -23.41 1.99 -13.12
C VAL A 45 -23.62 3.29 -13.91
N SER A 46 -22.55 4.05 -14.14
CA SER A 46 -22.58 5.26 -14.96
C SER A 46 -21.22 5.55 -15.61
N THR A 47 -21.25 6.36 -16.67
CA THR A 47 -20.07 6.78 -17.43
C THR A 47 -20.04 8.28 -17.66
N TYR A 48 -18.84 8.83 -17.80
CA TYR A 48 -18.62 10.18 -18.28
C TYR A 48 -18.83 10.30 -19.79
N SER A 49 -18.92 11.53 -20.30
CA SER A 49 -19.08 11.80 -21.74
C SER A 49 -17.90 11.33 -22.59
N ASN A 50 -16.71 11.17 -22.00
CA ASN A 50 -15.53 10.63 -22.66
C ASN A 50 -15.52 9.08 -22.74
N GLY A 51 -16.54 8.42 -22.19
CA GLY A 51 -16.67 6.96 -22.16
C GLY A 51 -16.01 6.27 -20.97
N TRP A 52 -15.31 7.00 -20.10
CA TRP A 52 -14.73 6.45 -18.88
C TRP A 52 -15.81 6.15 -17.84
N ILE A 53 -15.51 5.19 -16.96
CA ILE A 53 -16.38 4.83 -15.84
C ILE A 53 -16.47 6.03 -14.90
N GLU A 54 -17.69 6.42 -14.53
CA GLU A 54 -17.92 7.35 -13.42
C GLU A 54 -18.18 6.55 -12.13
N LYS A 55 -18.99 5.49 -12.22
CA LYS A 55 -19.34 4.63 -11.08
C LYS A 55 -19.45 3.17 -11.51
N ALA A 56 -18.92 2.26 -10.70
CA ALA A 56 -19.03 0.83 -10.93
C ALA A 56 -19.00 0.01 -9.63
N ILE A 57 -19.38 -1.26 -9.76
CA ILE A 57 -19.43 -2.25 -8.68
C ILE A 57 -18.76 -3.53 -9.18
N THR A 58 -17.86 -4.11 -8.40
CA THR A 58 -17.31 -5.44 -8.63
C THR A 58 -18.01 -6.44 -7.72
N TYR A 59 -18.10 -7.68 -8.18
CA TYR A 59 -18.69 -8.78 -7.42
C TYR A 59 -17.71 -9.94 -7.30
N ASP A 60 -17.72 -10.61 -6.15
CA ASP A 60 -17.11 -11.92 -6.01
C ASP A 60 -17.86 -12.91 -6.92
N GLY A 61 -17.20 -13.37 -7.97
CA GLY A 61 -17.81 -14.25 -8.98
C GLY A 61 -18.29 -15.59 -8.45
N SER A 62 -17.85 -16.02 -7.26
CA SER A 62 -18.27 -17.28 -6.63
C SER A 62 -19.58 -17.12 -5.85
N PHE A 63 -19.86 -15.93 -5.32
CA PHE A 63 -20.97 -15.70 -4.38
C PHE A 63 -21.95 -14.60 -4.82
N GLY A 64 -21.62 -13.81 -5.84
CA GLY A 64 -22.42 -12.67 -6.27
C GLY A 64 -22.52 -11.56 -5.22
N LEU A 65 -21.61 -11.54 -4.25
CA LEU A 65 -21.53 -10.52 -3.21
C LEU A 65 -20.68 -9.36 -3.70
N LYS A 66 -21.06 -8.13 -3.34
CA LYS A 66 -20.30 -6.93 -3.70
C LYS A 66 -18.89 -7.03 -3.11
N LYS A 67 -17.86 -6.80 -3.92
CA LYS A 67 -16.48 -6.77 -3.45
C LYS A 67 -16.01 -5.33 -3.27
N GLU A 68 -16.19 -4.51 -4.29
CA GLU A 68 -15.88 -3.08 -4.27
C GLU A 68 -17.02 -2.26 -4.90
N GLU A 69 -17.32 -1.08 -4.33
CA GLU A 69 -18.16 -0.04 -4.94
C GLU A 69 -17.36 1.23 -5.06
N PHE A 70 -17.16 1.74 -6.28
CA PHE A 70 -16.24 2.85 -6.50
C PHE A 70 -16.76 3.88 -7.47
N GLU A 71 -16.27 5.10 -7.29
CA GLU A 71 -16.52 6.25 -8.14
C GLU A 71 -15.17 6.84 -8.56
N TYR A 72 -15.06 7.25 -9.82
CA TYR A 72 -13.90 7.97 -10.34
C TYR A 72 -14.17 9.47 -10.40
N HIS A 73 -13.10 10.24 -10.53
CA HIS A 73 -13.10 11.56 -11.14
C HIS A 73 -12.94 11.39 -12.66
N GLU A 74 -13.29 12.41 -13.44
CA GLU A 74 -13.20 12.35 -14.91
C GLU A 74 -11.77 12.13 -15.44
N ASN A 75 -10.75 12.37 -14.61
CA ASN A 75 -9.34 12.09 -14.91
C ASN A 75 -8.85 10.70 -14.48
N GLY A 76 -9.76 9.79 -14.09
CA GLY A 76 -9.45 8.39 -13.82
C GLY A 76 -8.91 8.12 -12.40
N PHE A 77 -8.75 9.16 -11.56
CA PHE A 77 -8.46 8.97 -10.15
C PHE A 77 -9.69 8.54 -9.37
N ILE A 78 -9.54 7.62 -8.42
CA ILE A 78 -10.64 7.18 -7.55
C ILE A 78 -11.09 8.39 -6.75
N ARG A 79 -12.38 8.68 -6.76
CA ARG A 79 -13.03 9.68 -5.91
C ARG A 79 -13.43 9.10 -4.57
N SER A 80 -14.06 7.92 -4.61
CA SER A 80 -14.40 7.16 -3.42
C SER A 80 -14.42 5.67 -3.73
N CYS A 81 -14.12 4.85 -2.73
CA CYS A 81 -14.27 3.40 -2.82
C CYS A 81 -14.76 2.84 -1.49
N LYS A 82 -15.70 1.90 -1.56
CA LYS A 82 -16.09 1.02 -0.47
C LYS A 82 -15.56 -0.36 -0.79
N THR A 83 -14.87 -0.98 0.16
CA THR A 83 -14.43 -2.38 0.05
C THR A 83 -15.15 -3.22 1.08
N TYR A 84 -15.58 -4.40 0.66
CA TYR A 84 -16.30 -5.35 1.49
C TYR A 84 -15.45 -6.58 1.74
N GLY A 85 -15.50 -7.08 2.96
CA GLY A 85 -14.74 -8.22 3.43
C GLY A 85 -15.64 -9.29 4.04
N PHE A 86 -15.02 -10.39 4.46
CA PHE A 86 -15.67 -11.44 5.22
C PHE A 86 -15.11 -11.49 6.63
N LYS A 87 -15.99 -11.72 7.61
CA LYS A 87 -15.59 -12.02 8.97
C LYS A 87 -14.92 -13.39 8.98
N ASP A 88 -13.64 -13.41 9.32
CA ASP A 88 -12.79 -14.61 9.31
C ASP A 88 -12.77 -15.30 7.93
N PHE A 89 -12.29 -16.54 7.85
CA PHE A 89 -12.30 -17.35 6.62
C PHE A 89 -13.67 -17.96 6.27
N ASP A 90 -14.74 -17.43 6.85
CA ASP A 90 -16.09 -17.95 6.64
C ASP A 90 -16.81 -17.17 5.54
N TYR A 91 -16.62 -17.64 4.30
CA TYR A 91 -17.17 -17.10 3.05
C TYR A 91 -18.69 -17.31 2.93
N GLN A 92 -19.44 -16.79 3.90
CA GLN A 92 -20.89 -16.78 3.91
C GLN A 92 -21.40 -15.35 3.85
N ALA A 93 -22.53 -15.14 3.17
CA ALA A 93 -23.17 -13.84 3.05
C ALA A 93 -23.49 -13.18 4.41
N ALA A 94 -23.74 -13.98 5.45
CA ALA A 94 -23.98 -13.49 6.81
C ALA A 94 -22.74 -12.85 7.47
N ASN A 95 -21.55 -13.18 6.97
CA ASN A 95 -20.27 -12.65 7.45
C ASN A 95 -19.72 -11.55 6.53
N HIS A 96 -20.46 -11.18 5.49
CA HIS A 96 -20.07 -10.16 4.54
C HIS A 96 -20.38 -8.77 5.11
N TYR A 97 -19.38 -7.90 5.20
CA TYR A 97 -19.53 -6.59 5.83
C TYR A 97 -18.73 -5.52 5.08
N LEU A 98 -19.15 -4.26 5.25
CA LEU A 98 -18.38 -3.11 4.78
C LEU A 98 -17.11 -3.01 5.62
N GLU A 99 -15.95 -3.22 5.03
CA GLU A 99 -14.67 -3.21 5.74
C GLU A 99 -14.09 -1.81 5.83
N ARG A 100 -14.15 -1.06 4.71
CA ARG A 100 -13.49 0.24 4.59
C ARG A 100 -14.21 1.15 3.59
N GLU A 101 -14.19 2.44 3.89
CA GLU A 101 -14.54 3.52 2.97
C GLU A 101 -13.38 4.49 2.85
N VAL A 102 -13.05 4.89 1.63
CA VAL A 102 -11.96 5.84 1.34
C VAL A 102 -12.44 6.94 0.42
N PHE A 103 -11.91 8.15 0.60
CA PHE A 103 -12.26 9.35 -0.15
C PHE A 103 -11.02 10.10 -0.60
N ARG A 104 -11.02 10.61 -1.83
CA ARG A 104 -9.86 11.27 -2.46
C ARG A 104 -10.24 12.50 -3.27
N ASP A 105 -9.26 13.35 -3.51
CA ASP A 105 -9.37 14.46 -4.45
C ASP A 105 -9.09 14.02 -5.90
N ASN A 106 -9.16 14.98 -6.82
CA ASN A 106 -8.88 14.75 -8.24
C ASN A 106 -7.37 14.73 -8.57
N LYS A 107 -6.49 14.68 -7.58
CA LYS A 107 -5.04 14.51 -7.71
C LYS A 107 -4.58 13.20 -7.05
N ASN A 108 -5.51 12.30 -6.73
CA ASN A 108 -5.28 11.06 -5.99
C ASN A 108 -4.81 11.24 -4.55
N GLN A 109 -4.98 12.42 -3.95
CA GLN A 109 -4.63 12.66 -2.56
C GLN A 109 -5.75 12.13 -1.65
N PRO A 110 -5.42 11.37 -0.59
CA PRO A 110 -6.41 10.92 0.39
C PRO A 110 -7.02 12.11 1.14
N LYS A 111 -8.30 11.98 1.51
CA LYS A 111 -9.08 12.98 2.27
C LYS A 111 -9.63 12.43 3.58
N LYS A 112 -10.25 11.26 3.51
CA LYS A 112 -10.83 10.58 4.67
C LYS A 112 -10.83 9.09 4.42
N SER A 113 -10.59 8.32 5.47
CA SER A 113 -10.77 6.88 5.47
C SER A 113 -11.49 6.44 6.74
N ILE A 114 -12.39 5.47 6.62
CA ILE A 114 -13.16 4.89 7.71
C ILE A 114 -13.03 3.37 7.61
N TYR A 115 -12.73 2.73 8.74
CA TYR A 115 -12.60 1.30 8.86
C TYR A 115 -13.63 0.78 9.84
N TYR A 116 -14.18 -0.40 9.57
CA TYR A 116 -15.29 -0.96 10.31
C TYR A 116 -14.96 -2.33 10.86
N ASN A 117 -15.56 -2.64 12.01
CA ASN A 117 -15.62 -4.00 12.52
C ASN A 117 -16.73 -4.79 11.79
N PRO A 118 -16.69 -6.14 11.85
CA PRO A 118 -17.74 -6.97 11.26
C PRO A 118 -19.17 -6.72 11.77
N ASP A 119 -19.33 -6.11 12.94
CA ASP A 119 -20.64 -5.71 13.49
C ASP A 119 -21.14 -4.35 12.97
N GLY A 120 -20.36 -3.67 12.12
CA GLY A 120 -20.65 -2.36 11.56
C GLY A 120 -20.23 -1.18 12.45
N SER A 121 -19.68 -1.43 13.64
CA SER A 121 -19.09 -0.36 14.45
C SER A 121 -17.82 0.19 13.80
N VAL A 122 -17.55 1.47 14.00
CA VAL A 122 -16.32 2.11 13.48
C VAL A 122 -15.13 1.59 14.28
N LYS A 123 -14.15 1.03 13.57
CA LYS A 123 -12.87 0.58 14.11
C LYS A 123 -11.86 1.70 14.12
N ALA A 124 -11.82 2.51 13.07
CA ALA A 124 -10.93 3.66 12.99
C ALA A 124 -11.39 4.70 11.96
N GLU A 125 -10.96 5.94 12.17
CA GLU A 125 -11.14 7.05 11.23
C GLU A 125 -9.81 7.74 11.01
N ILE A 126 -9.56 8.17 9.77
CA ILE A 126 -8.35 8.90 9.40
C ILE A 126 -8.77 10.12 8.58
N LEU A 127 -8.28 11.28 8.97
CA LEU A 127 -8.46 12.54 8.26
C LEU A 127 -7.13 12.98 7.68
N PHE A 128 -7.20 13.49 6.45
CA PHE A 128 -6.04 13.95 5.71
C PHE A 128 -6.19 15.42 5.33
N GLU A 129 -5.07 16.12 5.30
CA GLU A 129 -4.92 17.49 4.83
C GLU A 129 -3.78 17.53 3.82
N ASP A 130 -4.05 18.01 2.61
CA ASP A 130 -3.12 18.00 1.48
C ASP A 130 -2.49 16.63 1.16
N GLY A 131 -3.25 15.56 1.40
CA GLY A 131 -2.83 14.16 1.18
C GLY A 131 -2.00 13.57 2.32
N LEU A 132 -1.71 14.33 3.36
CA LEU A 132 -0.97 13.89 4.55
C LEU A 132 -1.93 13.64 5.71
N ILE A 133 -1.61 12.66 6.56
CA ILE A 133 -2.43 12.38 7.75
C ILE A 133 -2.41 13.61 8.66
N LYS A 134 -3.60 14.00 9.11
CA LYS A 134 -3.85 15.08 10.08
C LYS A 134 -4.27 14.52 11.43
N GLU A 135 -5.19 13.56 11.40
CA GLU A 135 -5.75 12.95 12.59
C GLU A 135 -6.09 11.49 12.30
N LYS A 136 -5.89 10.64 13.29
CA LYS A 136 -6.34 9.26 13.28
C LYS A 136 -6.98 8.95 14.63
N VAL A 137 -8.14 8.30 14.60
CA VAL A 137 -8.82 7.82 15.81
C VAL A 137 -9.00 6.32 15.67
N VAL A 138 -8.61 5.56 16.70
CA VAL A 138 -8.77 4.10 16.75
C VAL A 138 -9.63 3.75 17.96
N TYR A 139 -10.64 2.92 17.73
CA TYR A 139 -11.55 2.42 18.76
C TYR A 139 -11.20 0.95 19.03
N SER A 140 -10.65 0.68 20.22
CA SER A 140 -10.12 -0.63 20.60
C SER A 140 -10.70 -1.06 21.94
N GLY A 141 -11.75 -1.90 21.90
CA GLY A 141 -12.45 -2.32 23.11
C GLY A 141 -13.12 -1.16 23.83
N ASP A 142 -12.69 -0.88 25.06
CA ASP A 142 -13.10 0.24 25.91
C ASP A 142 -12.22 1.49 25.74
N GLN A 143 -11.22 1.44 24.85
CA GLN A 143 -10.25 2.52 24.65
C GLN A 143 -10.51 3.29 23.36
N THR A 144 -10.32 4.60 23.44
CA THR A 144 -10.20 5.48 22.26
C THR A 144 -8.79 6.02 22.19
N ILE A 145 -8.15 5.87 21.04
CA ILE A 145 -6.78 6.32 20.81
C ILE A 145 -6.78 7.40 19.74
N ASN A 146 -6.44 8.62 20.13
CA ASN A 146 -6.37 9.79 19.28
C ASN A 146 -4.92 10.08 18.90
N TYR A 147 -4.64 10.13 17.61
CA TYR A 147 -3.35 10.47 17.06
C TYR A 147 -3.45 11.79 16.32
N THR A 148 -2.65 12.76 16.73
CA THR A 148 -2.56 14.07 16.10
C THR A 148 -1.26 14.18 15.33
N TYR A 149 -1.37 14.66 14.09
CA TYR A 149 -0.26 14.81 13.18
C TYR A 149 -0.02 16.28 12.82
N ASN A 150 1.22 16.63 12.54
CA ASN A 150 1.63 17.89 11.95
C ASN A 150 2.36 17.60 10.65
N ALA A 151 1.80 18.03 9.51
CA ALA A 151 2.35 17.77 8.18
C ALA A 151 2.67 16.29 7.92
N GLY A 152 1.75 15.38 8.28
CA GLY A 152 1.91 13.93 8.06
C GLY A 152 2.81 13.22 9.06
N ILE A 153 3.39 13.94 10.02
CA ILE A 153 4.26 13.41 11.06
C ILE A 153 3.49 13.37 12.38
N ILE A 154 3.54 12.24 13.08
CA ILE A 154 2.89 12.11 14.38
C ILE A 154 3.49 13.10 15.39
N HIS A 155 2.63 13.88 16.02
CA HIS A 155 3.00 14.88 17.02
C HIS A 155 2.56 14.46 18.42
N GLN A 156 1.41 13.82 18.54
CA GLN A 156 0.86 13.40 19.82
C GLN A 156 -0.02 12.16 19.69
N THR A 157 0.04 11.28 20.68
CA THR A 157 -0.96 10.24 20.94
C THR A 157 -1.64 10.51 22.28
N GLU A 158 -2.97 10.42 22.34
CA GLU A 158 -3.75 10.38 23.57
C GLU A 158 -4.61 9.12 23.60
N ILE A 159 -4.35 8.24 24.58
CA ILE A 159 -5.08 6.99 24.81
C ILE A 159 -6.00 7.23 26.00
N ILE A 160 -7.30 7.12 25.78
CA ILE A 160 -8.33 7.34 26.78
C ILE A 160 -8.99 5.99 27.09
N ALA A 161 -8.85 5.55 28.33
CA ALA A 161 -9.57 4.42 28.93
C ALA A 161 -10.24 4.92 30.22
N ASP A 162 -11.38 4.34 30.62
CA ASP A 162 -12.24 4.74 31.75
C ASP A 162 -11.67 5.79 32.74
N ASP A 163 -10.68 5.42 33.55
CA ASP A 163 -10.06 6.25 34.59
C ASP A 163 -8.61 6.69 34.28
N GLN A 164 -8.09 6.31 33.10
CA GLN A 164 -6.69 6.48 32.71
C GLN A 164 -6.55 7.18 31.36
N THR A 165 -5.71 8.21 31.31
CA THR A 165 -5.24 8.81 30.07
C THR A 165 -3.73 8.61 29.94
N THR A 166 -3.27 8.05 28.82
CA THR A 166 -1.85 8.02 28.48
C THR A 166 -1.59 9.01 27.35
N ARG A 167 -0.69 9.96 27.58
CA ARG A 167 -0.25 10.94 26.59
C ARG A 167 1.17 10.64 26.17
N ILE A 168 1.40 10.69 24.86
CA ILE A 168 2.72 10.55 24.27
C ILE A 168 2.93 11.75 23.35
N GLU A 169 3.88 12.61 23.68
CA GLU A 169 4.25 13.76 22.87
C GLU A 169 5.55 13.48 22.13
N PHE A 170 5.56 13.71 20.83
CA PHE A 170 6.70 13.45 19.96
C PHE A 170 7.41 14.76 19.63
N ASN A 171 8.70 14.84 19.98
CA ASN A 171 9.55 15.98 19.69
C ASN A 171 10.74 15.54 18.82
N GLN A 172 10.56 15.67 17.52
CA GLN A 172 11.59 15.35 16.53
C GLN A 172 12.84 16.22 16.64
N LEU A 173 12.70 17.49 17.04
CA LEU A 173 13.84 18.41 17.16
C LEU A 173 14.80 17.98 18.27
N SER A 174 14.28 17.38 19.34
CA SER A 174 15.08 16.84 20.44
C SER A 174 15.32 15.34 20.32
N ASP A 175 14.90 14.70 19.24
CA ASP A 175 14.96 13.24 19.04
C ASP A 175 14.41 12.46 20.26
N ALA A 176 13.28 12.93 20.81
CA ALA A 176 12.70 12.37 22.02
C ALA A 176 11.16 12.30 21.98
N ARG A 177 10.60 11.42 22.80
CA ARG A 177 9.17 11.37 23.12
C ARG A 177 8.96 11.45 24.63
N GLY A 178 8.01 12.26 25.06
CA GLY A 178 7.52 12.29 26.44
C GLY A 178 6.37 11.31 26.59
N VAL A 179 6.37 10.49 27.64
CA VAL A 179 5.24 9.62 28.00
C VAL A 179 4.74 10.02 29.37
N GLU A 180 3.45 10.34 29.46
CA GLU A 180 2.75 10.69 30.69
C GLU A 180 1.54 9.76 30.87
N VAL A 181 1.38 9.19 32.05
CA VAL A 181 0.20 8.41 32.44
C VAL A 181 -0.52 9.14 33.56
N ILE A 182 -1.78 9.48 33.32
CA ILE A 182 -2.66 10.17 34.26
C ILE A 182 -3.76 9.20 34.67
N ARG A 183 -3.98 9.02 35.97
CA ARG A 183 -5.12 8.27 36.52
C ARG A 183 -5.89 9.14 37.50
N GLU A 184 -7.22 9.20 37.38
CA GLU A 184 -8.08 9.97 38.30
C GLU A 184 -7.60 11.44 38.51
N SER A 185 -7.06 12.06 37.44
CA SER A 185 -6.43 13.40 37.45
C SER A 185 -5.08 13.53 38.17
N ASN A 186 -4.46 12.43 38.60
CA ASN A 186 -3.09 12.40 39.14
C ASN A 186 -2.10 11.84 38.13
N VAL A 187 -0.89 12.40 38.09
CA VAL A 187 0.19 11.90 37.25
C VAL A 187 0.87 10.73 37.96
N ASP A 188 0.69 9.53 37.42
CA ASP A 188 1.22 8.27 37.99
C ASP A 188 2.62 7.93 37.45
N TYR A 189 2.92 8.34 36.22
CA TYR A 189 4.17 8.01 35.54
C TYR A 189 4.53 9.06 34.50
N VAL A 190 5.81 9.46 34.49
CA VAL A 190 6.39 10.33 33.47
C VAL A 190 7.76 9.81 33.10
N THR A 191 8.03 9.71 31.80
CA THR A 191 9.36 9.39 31.30
C THR A 191 9.63 10.09 29.97
N THR A 192 10.91 10.16 29.61
CA THR A 192 11.36 10.65 28.31
C THR A 192 12.18 9.54 27.67
N LEU A 193 11.82 9.21 26.43
CA LEU A 193 12.42 8.14 25.65
C LEU A 193 13.00 8.74 24.35
N PRO A 194 13.93 8.05 23.68
CA PRO A 194 14.34 8.44 22.33
C PRO A 194 13.14 8.47 21.36
N TYR A 195 13.19 9.27 20.30
CA TYR A 195 12.13 9.28 19.28
C TYR A 195 12.07 7.93 18.54
N ASP A 196 13.21 7.33 18.26
CA ASP A 196 13.29 5.97 17.70
C ASP A 196 13.49 4.92 18.80
N PRO A 197 12.60 3.91 18.91
CA PRO A 197 12.76 2.82 19.87
C PRO A 197 14.09 2.07 19.70
N VAL A 198 14.78 1.87 20.81
CA VAL A 198 15.97 1.02 20.88
C VAL A 198 15.62 -0.37 21.39
N ALA A 199 16.43 -1.36 21.05
CA ALA A 199 16.19 -2.72 21.52
C ALA A 199 16.10 -2.78 23.06
N GLY A 200 15.14 -3.55 23.57
CA GLY A 200 14.72 -3.59 24.98
C GLY A 200 13.57 -2.65 25.33
N GLU A 201 13.24 -1.66 24.50
CA GLU A 201 12.13 -0.76 24.82
C GLU A 201 10.78 -1.48 24.88
N GLY A 202 9.94 -1.09 25.84
CA GLY A 202 8.60 -1.63 26.02
C GLY A 202 7.57 -1.11 25.03
N LEU A 203 6.56 -1.92 24.71
CA LEU A 203 5.44 -1.60 23.82
C LEU A 203 4.15 -2.15 24.40
N ASN A 204 3.07 -1.37 24.35
CA ASN A 204 1.73 -1.89 24.59
C ASN A 204 1.06 -2.29 23.27
N THR A 205 0.83 -3.58 23.05
CA THR A 205 0.23 -4.10 21.81
C THR A 205 -1.25 -3.78 21.63
N THR A 206 -1.92 -3.27 22.68
CA THR A 206 -3.31 -2.81 22.55
C THR A 206 -3.41 -1.49 21.79
N ASP A 207 -2.39 -0.63 21.90
CA ASP A 207 -2.36 0.70 21.30
C ASP A 207 -1.18 0.95 20.35
N ASP A 208 -0.28 -0.03 20.20
CA ASP A 208 0.93 0.03 19.40
C ASP A 208 1.80 1.28 19.68
N ASN A 209 1.88 1.73 20.93
CA ASN A 209 2.81 2.80 21.32
C ASN A 209 3.89 2.32 22.28
N SER A 210 5.10 2.85 22.07
CA SER A 210 6.24 2.70 22.96
C SER A 210 5.94 3.20 24.38
N ARG A 211 6.52 2.48 25.34
CA ARG A 211 6.49 2.77 26.77
C ARG A 211 7.93 2.80 27.30
N GLY A 212 8.12 2.72 28.61
CA GLY A 212 9.45 2.72 29.21
C GLY A 212 10.34 1.55 28.76
N ASN A 213 11.66 1.74 28.86
CA ASN A 213 12.62 0.65 28.69
C ASN A 213 13.01 0.07 30.06
N ARG A 214 12.49 -1.12 30.38
CA ARG A 214 12.82 -1.79 31.65
C ARG A 214 14.23 -2.38 31.69
N PHE A 215 14.89 -2.47 30.54
CA PHE A 215 16.22 -3.08 30.35
C PHE A 215 17.33 -2.06 30.12
N ALA A 216 17.11 -0.79 30.46
CA ALA A 216 18.09 0.27 30.26
C ALA A 216 19.47 -0.13 30.82
N GLY A 217 20.49 -0.12 29.95
CA GLY A 217 21.88 -0.44 30.29
C GLY A 217 22.33 -1.88 30.02
N GLU A 218 21.44 -2.77 29.59
CA GLU A 218 21.82 -4.12 29.11
C GLU A 218 22.43 -4.06 27.69
N PRO A 219 23.38 -4.94 27.35
CA PRO A 219 24.06 -4.91 26.07
C PRO A 219 23.16 -5.33 24.90
N ILE A 220 23.36 -4.69 23.75
CA ILE A 220 22.70 -5.02 22.47
C ILE A 220 23.74 -5.66 21.56
N SER A 221 23.36 -6.77 20.91
CA SER A 221 24.19 -7.45 19.91
C SER A 221 23.88 -6.91 18.53
N THR A 222 24.84 -6.30 17.86
CA THR A 222 24.70 -5.78 16.48
C THR A 222 25.45 -6.69 15.50
N ASN A 223 24.79 -7.07 14.41
CA ASN A 223 25.35 -7.90 13.34
C ASN A 223 25.05 -7.28 11.98
N ASN A 224 26.04 -7.27 11.08
CA ASN A 224 25.81 -6.90 9.67
C ASN A 224 25.24 -8.11 8.90
N ILE A 225 24.12 -7.92 8.19
CA ILE A 225 23.45 -8.97 7.42
C ILE A 225 23.84 -8.93 5.93
N ASN A 226 24.05 -7.73 5.36
CA ASN A 226 24.43 -7.52 3.95
C ASN A 226 23.73 -8.46 2.95
N THR A 227 22.39 -8.49 2.99
CA THR A 227 21.59 -9.24 2.00
C THR A 227 20.84 -8.26 1.10
N ALA A 228 20.72 -8.60 -0.18
CA ALA A 228 19.98 -7.81 -1.15
C ALA A 228 19.00 -8.72 -1.88
N TYR A 229 17.78 -8.23 -2.06
CA TYR A 229 16.72 -8.86 -2.80
C TYR A 229 16.14 -7.87 -3.81
N SER A 230 15.89 -8.34 -5.03
CA SER A 230 15.15 -7.57 -6.03
C SER A 230 14.21 -8.49 -6.79
N ALA A 231 13.03 -7.96 -7.10
CA ALA A 231 12.08 -8.58 -8.00
C ALA A 231 11.73 -7.56 -9.10
N SER A 232 11.92 -7.97 -10.35
CA SER A 232 11.45 -7.23 -11.51
C SER A 232 9.94 -7.01 -11.45
N VAL A 233 9.46 -5.99 -12.16
CA VAL A 233 8.02 -5.76 -12.27
C VAL A 233 7.34 -6.95 -12.95
N SER A 234 6.19 -7.37 -12.43
CA SER A 234 5.33 -8.39 -13.04
C SER A 234 3.86 -8.04 -12.81
N TRP A 235 2.97 -8.62 -13.63
CA TRP A 235 1.53 -8.57 -13.36
C TRP A 235 1.18 -9.51 -12.22
N ASN A 236 0.37 -9.02 -11.28
CA ASN A 236 -0.06 -9.77 -10.11
C ASN A 236 -1.57 -9.67 -9.95
N TYR A 237 -2.18 -10.82 -9.64
CA TYR A 237 -3.53 -10.91 -9.09
C TYR A 237 -3.42 -10.83 -7.58
N GLY A 238 -4.30 -10.07 -6.93
CA GLY A 238 -4.27 -9.99 -5.49
C GLY A 238 -4.95 -8.73 -4.97
N PHE A 239 -5.26 -8.77 -3.68
CA PHE A 239 -6.08 -7.75 -3.06
C PHE A 239 -5.24 -6.53 -2.69
N GLU A 240 -3.94 -6.66 -2.39
CA GLU A 240 -3.28 -5.60 -1.60
C GLU A 240 -1.78 -5.36 -1.91
N ALA A 241 -1.44 -4.12 -2.27
CA ALA A 241 -0.09 -3.75 -2.70
C ALA A 241 0.96 -3.75 -1.56
N TYR A 242 0.54 -3.78 -0.29
CA TYR A 242 1.49 -3.83 0.84
C TYR A 242 2.17 -5.20 0.98
N GLU A 243 1.69 -6.28 0.32
CA GLU A 243 2.38 -7.57 0.36
C GLU A 243 3.81 -7.48 -0.23
N TYR A 244 4.04 -6.45 -1.04
CA TYR A 244 5.35 -6.13 -1.59
C TYR A 244 6.26 -5.41 -0.60
N ALA A 245 5.70 -4.94 0.51
CA ALA A 245 6.38 -4.14 1.52
C ALA A 245 6.67 -4.94 2.80
N PRO A 246 7.84 -4.72 3.44
CA PRO A 246 8.27 -5.55 4.55
C PRO A 246 7.29 -5.41 5.72
N VAL A 247 7.01 -6.49 6.44
CA VAL A 247 6.14 -6.39 7.61
C VAL A 247 6.88 -5.57 8.67
N PRO A 248 6.37 -4.39 9.06
CA PRO A 248 7.19 -3.48 9.84
C PRO A 248 7.25 -3.85 11.34
N MET A 249 6.25 -4.58 11.84
CA MET A 249 6.19 -5.04 13.23
C MET A 249 5.81 -6.51 13.29
N LEU A 250 6.55 -7.30 14.07
CA LEU A 250 6.27 -8.73 14.30
C LEU A 250 6.15 -9.04 15.80
N TYR A 251 5.06 -9.68 16.21
CA TYR A 251 4.85 -10.17 17.57
C TYR A 251 5.14 -11.66 17.68
N SER A 252 5.82 -12.09 18.74
CA SER A 252 6.29 -13.48 18.89
C SER A 252 5.22 -14.52 19.19
N LYS A 253 3.95 -14.13 19.38
CA LYS A 253 2.80 -15.05 19.45
C LYS A 253 1.94 -14.82 18.20
N THR A 254 1.76 -15.90 17.44
CA THR A 254 0.73 -16.13 16.40
C THR A 254 0.81 -15.36 15.07
N ASN A 255 1.19 -16.14 14.04
CA ASN A 255 0.55 -16.34 12.74
C ASN A 255 0.17 -15.13 11.89
N TYR A 256 0.73 -15.09 10.66
CA TYR A 256 0.16 -14.74 9.34
C TYR A 256 -0.93 -13.63 9.18
N PHE A 257 -1.78 -13.37 10.17
CA PHE A 257 -2.79 -12.29 10.25
C PHE A 257 -2.27 -10.99 10.88
N GLY A 258 -1.01 -10.96 11.32
CA GLY A 258 -0.36 -9.73 11.81
C GLY A 258 -0.34 -8.57 10.80
N LEU A 259 -0.63 -8.85 9.53
CA LEU A 259 -0.84 -7.86 8.48
C LEU A 259 -2.02 -6.93 8.81
N LEU A 260 -3.10 -7.44 9.44
CA LEU A 260 -4.29 -6.67 9.79
C LEU A 260 -4.15 -5.71 10.99
N ASN A 261 -3.16 -5.95 11.86
CA ASN A 261 -2.85 -5.03 12.96
C ASN A 261 -1.84 -3.95 12.54
N GLY A 262 -1.01 -4.22 11.53
CA GLY A 262 -0.11 -3.21 10.94
C GLY A 262 -0.85 -2.02 10.29
N TYR A 263 -2.12 -2.19 9.89
CA TYR A 263 -2.92 -1.07 9.35
C TYR A 263 -3.33 -0.02 10.38
N PHE A 264 -3.12 -0.25 11.67
CA PHE A 264 -3.46 0.72 12.71
C PHE A 264 -2.27 1.17 13.54
N SER A 265 -1.16 0.42 13.50
CA SER A 265 0.05 0.77 14.22
C SER A 265 0.54 2.18 13.90
N THR A 266 1.10 2.82 14.91
CA THR A 266 1.46 4.25 14.94
C THR A 266 2.75 4.54 14.22
N GLU A 267 3.62 3.54 14.12
CA GLU A 267 5.02 3.71 13.74
C GLU A 267 5.28 3.53 12.24
N PHE A 268 4.26 3.12 11.46
CA PHE A 268 4.46 2.73 10.05
C PHE A 268 3.37 3.26 9.11
N ASP A 269 3.10 4.56 9.19
CA ASP A 269 2.10 5.24 8.37
C ASP A 269 2.43 5.23 6.86
N PHE A 270 3.68 4.98 6.47
CA PHE A 270 4.07 4.82 5.06
C PHE A 270 3.23 3.75 4.32
N TYR A 271 3.02 2.58 4.93
CA TYR A 271 2.23 1.49 4.34
C TYR A 271 0.79 1.91 4.13
N ARG A 272 0.26 2.68 5.08
CA ARG A 272 -1.09 3.22 4.99
C ARG A 272 -1.23 4.10 3.78
N GLN A 273 -0.29 5.01 3.56
CA GLN A 273 -0.40 5.95 2.44
C GLN A 273 -0.40 5.28 1.07
N VAL A 274 0.22 4.11 0.94
CA VAL A 274 0.15 3.28 -0.28
C VAL A 274 -1.26 2.71 -0.46
N VAL A 275 -1.79 2.06 0.58
CA VAL A 275 -3.15 1.49 0.59
C VAL A 275 -4.21 2.58 0.38
N GLU A 276 -3.96 3.76 0.93
CA GLU A 276 -4.81 4.94 0.81
C GLU A 276 -4.67 5.65 -0.54
N GLN A 277 -3.74 5.26 -1.41
CA GLN A 277 -3.70 5.71 -2.81
C GLN A 277 -4.24 4.67 -3.79
N TYR A 278 -4.12 3.38 -3.44
CA TYR A 278 -4.57 2.26 -4.26
C TYR A 278 -5.46 1.31 -3.45
N PRO A 279 -6.72 1.70 -3.18
CA PRO A 279 -7.61 0.91 -2.34
C PRO A 279 -8.15 -0.34 -3.05
N PHE A 280 -8.10 -0.38 -4.38
CA PHE A 280 -8.45 -1.53 -5.20
C PHE A 280 -7.81 -1.39 -6.59
N PHE A 281 -7.83 -2.50 -7.34
CA PHE A 281 -7.42 -2.57 -8.75
C PHE A 281 -8.56 -3.18 -9.57
N GLU A 282 -8.84 -2.66 -10.78
CA GLU A 282 -9.94 -3.15 -11.63
C GLU A 282 -9.71 -4.59 -12.14
N ASP A 283 -8.45 -5.01 -12.28
CA ASP A 283 -8.08 -6.31 -12.83
C ASP A 283 -6.78 -6.83 -12.15
N GLU A 284 -5.62 -6.45 -12.68
CA GLU A 284 -4.29 -6.75 -12.12
C GLU A 284 -3.54 -5.45 -11.83
N PHE A 285 -2.46 -5.55 -11.07
CA PHE A 285 -1.50 -4.46 -10.89
C PHE A 285 -0.09 -4.93 -11.24
N LEU A 286 0.73 -4.01 -11.72
CA LEU A 286 2.17 -4.24 -11.88
C LEU A 286 2.83 -4.00 -10.52
N ALA A 287 3.68 -4.91 -10.10
CA ALA A 287 4.49 -4.69 -8.91
C ALA A 287 5.90 -5.23 -9.06
N GLY A 288 6.85 -4.50 -8.49
CA GLY A 288 8.26 -4.88 -8.36
C GLY A 288 8.79 -4.35 -7.04
N LYS A 289 9.86 -4.96 -6.50
CA LYS A 289 10.42 -4.56 -5.21
C LYS A 289 11.92 -4.68 -5.16
N PHE A 290 12.52 -3.89 -4.28
CA PHE A 290 13.93 -3.92 -3.96
C PHE A 290 14.13 -3.75 -2.45
N GLU A 291 15.03 -4.53 -1.88
CA GLU A 291 15.33 -4.55 -0.47
C GLU A 291 16.82 -4.82 -0.26
N ILE A 292 17.46 -4.04 0.60
CA ILE A 292 18.78 -4.33 1.14
C ILE A 292 18.65 -4.38 2.65
N LEU A 293 18.98 -5.51 3.27
CA LEU A 293 19.15 -5.60 4.72
C LEU A 293 20.61 -5.36 5.07
N SER A 294 20.86 -4.35 5.90
CA SER A 294 22.20 -3.91 6.27
C SER A 294 22.60 -4.44 7.64
N GLU A 295 21.75 -4.24 8.65
CA GLU A 295 22.08 -4.46 10.05
C GLU A 295 20.92 -5.12 10.81
N GLU A 296 21.26 -5.97 11.78
CA GLU A 296 20.37 -6.46 12.82
C GLU A 296 20.91 -6.10 14.20
N ALA A 297 20.08 -5.45 15.01
CA ALA A 297 20.34 -5.25 16.44
C ALA A 297 19.39 -6.15 17.25
N SER A 298 19.95 -7.11 17.98
CA SER A 298 19.21 -8.07 18.80
C SER A 298 19.48 -7.88 20.29
N PHE A 299 18.44 -8.02 21.09
CA PHE A 299 18.46 -7.86 22.53
C PHE A 299 18.13 -9.16 23.28
N TYR A 300 19.03 -9.55 24.19
CA TYR A 300 18.90 -10.74 25.02
C TYR A 300 19.22 -10.38 26.48
N PRO A 301 18.20 -10.17 27.34
CA PRO A 301 18.45 -9.77 28.72
C PRO A 301 19.18 -10.87 29.49
N SER A 302 20.04 -10.48 30.43
CA SER A 302 20.70 -11.39 31.37
C SER A 302 19.70 -12.16 32.24
N ILE A 303 20.09 -13.33 32.77
CA ILE A 303 19.22 -14.15 33.64
C ILE A 303 18.73 -13.36 34.85
N THR A 304 19.63 -12.64 35.52
CA THR A 304 19.31 -11.79 36.68
C THR A 304 18.24 -10.75 36.35
N THR A 305 18.36 -10.09 35.19
CA THR A 305 17.40 -9.09 34.75
C THR A 305 16.04 -9.72 34.42
N ARG A 306 16.02 -10.92 33.83
CA ARG A 306 14.76 -11.66 33.60
C ARG A 306 14.04 -12.00 34.90
N GLU A 307 14.76 -12.51 35.90
CA GLU A 307 14.19 -12.84 37.22
C GLU A 307 13.66 -11.59 37.94
N ALA A 308 14.36 -10.47 37.84
CA ALA A 308 13.92 -9.19 38.41
C ALA A 308 12.63 -8.68 37.74
N VAL A 309 12.55 -8.76 36.41
CA VAL A 309 11.35 -8.35 35.66
C VAL A 309 10.15 -9.24 36.00
N LYS A 310 10.34 -10.57 36.09
CA LYS A 310 9.28 -11.48 36.52
C LYS A 310 8.74 -11.12 37.89
N SER A 311 9.63 -10.88 38.85
CA SER A 311 9.24 -10.52 40.22
C SER A 311 8.44 -9.22 40.26
N GLU A 312 8.78 -8.24 39.40
CA GLU A 312 8.06 -6.97 39.30
C GLU A 312 6.66 -7.13 38.68
N ILE A 313 6.55 -7.96 37.64
CA ILE A 313 5.27 -8.31 37.02
C ILE A 313 4.37 -9.06 38.02
N GLU A 314 4.91 -10.01 38.78
CA GLU A 314 4.16 -10.76 39.78
C GLU A 314 3.67 -9.88 40.94
N ALA A 315 4.42 -8.82 41.27
CA ALA A 315 4.06 -7.90 42.34
C ALA A 315 2.89 -6.98 41.95
N ASP A 316 2.92 -6.40 40.75
CA ASP A 316 1.83 -5.55 40.23
C ASP A 316 1.81 -5.56 38.69
N PRO A 317 1.08 -6.51 38.07
CA PRO A 317 1.08 -6.66 36.62
C PRO A 317 0.45 -5.46 35.91
N THR A 318 -0.53 -4.82 36.53
CA THR A 318 -1.21 -3.63 35.98
C THR A 318 -0.25 -2.45 35.96
N ALA A 319 0.45 -2.18 37.07
CA ALA A 319 1.45 -1.12 37.12
C ALA A 319 2.60 -1.36 36.16
N PHE A 320 3.05 -2.61 36.02
CA PHE A 320 4.10 -2.95 35.06
C PHE A 320 3.66 -2.69 33.62
N LYS A 321 2.49 -3.19 33.21
CA LYS A 321 1.98 -3.01 31.84
C LYS A 321 1.78 -1.54 31.49
N MET A 322 1.36 -0.70 32.44
CA MET A 322 1.25 0.74 32.20
C MET A 322 2.60 1.40 31.92
N LYS A 323 3.64 1.04 32.69
CA LYS A 323 4.98 1.65 32.60
C LYS A 323 5.78 1.15 31.42
N TYR A 324 5.66 -0.13 31.09
CA TYR A 324 6.56 -0.82 30.16
C TYR A 324 5.82 -1.56 29.05
N GLY A 325 4.49 -1.58 29.03
CA GLY A 325 3.72 -2.33 28.04
C GLY A 325 3.71 -3.83 28.32
N ASP A 326 3.20 -4.60 27.37
CA ASP A 326 3.10 -6.07 27.45
C ASP A 326 4.15 -6.79 26.59
N HIS A 327 4.89 -6.06 25.77
CA HIS A 327 6.00 -6.59 24.97
C HIS A 327 7.23 -5.72 25.08
N TYR A 328 8.39 -6.29 24.76
CA TYR A 328 9.64 -5.56 24.60
C TYR A 328 10.23 -5.77 23.21
N LEU A 329 10.93 -4.74 22.71
CA LEU A 329 11.61 -4.76 21.42
C LEU A 329 12.80 -5.72 21.48
N HIS A 330 12.64 -6.89 20.89
CA HIS A 330 13.66 -7.93 20.92
C HIS A 330 14.69 -7.76 19.82
N LYS A 331 14.28 -7.29 18.63
CA LYS A 331 15.16 -7.18 17.47
C LYS A 331 14.73 -6.04 16.56
N ILE A 332 15.70 -5.33 16.00
CA ILE A 332 15.55 -4.30 14.97
C ILE A 332 16.31 -4.76 13.73
N ILE A 333 15.68 -4.67 12.57
CA ILE A 333 16.31 -4.91 11.26
C ILE A 333 16.31 -3.59 10.49
N SER A 334 17.48 -3.15 10.05
CA SER A 334 17.68 -1.90 9.34
C SER A 334 18.25 -2.14 7.95
N GLY A 335 17.92 -1.27 7.01
CA GLY A 335 18.25 -1.44 5.62
C GLY A 335 17.67 -0.36 4.72
N LYS A 336 17.50 -0.71 3.45
CA LYS A 336 16.90 0.13 2.41
C LYS A 336 15.81 -0.65 1.73
N TYR A 337 14.70 0.01 1.44
CA TYR A 337 13.57 -0.64 0.82
C TYR A 337 12.85 0.33 -0.13
N GLY A 338 12.40 -0.21 -1.25
CA GLY A 338 11.49 0.47 -2.15
C GLY A 338 10.74 -0.50 -3.05
N PHE A 339 9.63 -0.04 -3.59
CA PHE A 339 8.80 -0.84 -4.47
C PHE A 339 8.03 0.01 -5.45
N ILE A 340 7.57 -0.65 -6.50
CA ILE A 340 6.88 -0.04 -7.62
C ILE A 340 5.47 -0.61 -7.66
N ILE A 341 4.48 0.26 -7.85
CA ILE A 341 3.11 -0.12 -8.19
C ILE A 341 2.78 0.50 -9.55
N GLY A 342 2.23 -0.29 -10.47
CA GLY A 342 1.56 0.20 -11.66
C GLY A 342 0.10 -0.20 -11.66
N THR A 343 -0.79 0.74 -12.00
CA THR A 343 -2.23 0.51 -12.08
C THR A 343 -2.76 0.86 -13.46
N MET A 344 -3.75 0.07 -13.92
CA MET A 344 -4.54 0.40 -15.10
C MET A 344 -6.01 0.53 -14.70
N ARG A 345 -6.71 1.49 -15.32
CA ARG A 345 -8.14 1.74 -15.11
C ARG A 345 -8.84 2.07 -16.41
N ASN A 346 -10.16 1.94 -16.42
CA ASN A 346 -10.99 2.07 -17.61
C ASN A 346 -10.58 1.07 -18.71
N LEU A 347 -10.28 -0.17 -18.31
CA LEU A 347 -9.90 -1.23 -19.25
C LEU A 347 -11.12 -1.67 -20.08
N PRO A 348 -10.96 -1.89 -21.41
CA PRO A 348 -12.07 -2.33 -22.25
C PRO A 348 -12.53 -3.75 -21.92
N SER A 349 -13.77 -4.06 -22.31
CA SER A 349 -14.35 -5.40 -22.12
C SER A 349 -13.78 -6.44 -23.07
N ASP A 350 -13.24 -6.03 -24.23
CA ASP A 350 -12.56 -6.95 -25.14
C ASP A 350 -11.28 -7.50 -24.50
N PHE A 351 -11.24 -8.81 -24.27
CA PHE A 351 -10.13 -9.48 -23.59
C PHE A 351 -8.81 -9.40 -24.36
N ALA A 352 -8.84 -9.49 -25.70
CA ALA A 352 -7.64 -9.44 -26.52
C ALA A 352 -7.02 -8.04 -26.49
N LEU A 353 -7.84 -7.01 -26.62
CA LEU A 353 -7.44 -5.61 -26.50
C LEU A 353 -6.92 -5.30 -25.11
N ARG A 354 -7.60 -5.78 -24.06
CA ARG A 354 -7.14 -5.62 -22.67
C ARG A 354 -5.74 -6.20 -22.46
N ASN A 355 -5.50 -7.43 -22.91
CA ASN A 355 -4.19 -8.06 -22.80
C ASN A 355 -3.14 -7.30 -23.61
N GLN A 356 -3.48 -6.83 -24.81
CA GLN A 356 -2.58 -5.99 -25.59
C GLN A 356 -2.21 -4.71 -24.83
N LEU A 357 -3.17 -4.02 -24.21
CA LEU A 357 -2.92 -2.83 -23.41
C LEU A 357 -2.04 -3.12 -22.19
N LYS A 358 -2.23 -4.27 -21.52
CA LYS A 358 -1.35 -4.72 -20.42
C LYS A 358 0.08 -4.98 -20.88
N GLU A 359 0.28 -5.58 -22.05
CA GLU A 359 1.61 -5.76 -22.64
C GLU A 359 2.27 -4.42 -22.97
N LEU A 360 1.51 -3.44 -23.48
CA LEU A 360 2.02 -2.08 -23.73
C LEU A 360 2.40 -1.38 -22.42
N ALA A 361 1.57 -1.46 -21.38
CA ALA A 361 1.87 -0.92 -20.06
C ALA A 361 3.11 -1.56 -19.44
N TYR A 362 3.25 -2.88 -19.56
CA TYR A 362 4.43 -3.63 -19.12
C TYR A 362 5.69 -3.22 -19.88
N LYS A 363 5.62 -3.07 -21.21
CA LYS A 363 6.72 -2.58 -22.05
C LYS A 363 7.12 -1.16 -21.67
N LYS A 364 6.16 -0.27 -21.44
CA LYS A 364 6.39 1.11 -20.97
C LYS A 364 7.07 1.12 -19.60
N ALA A 365 6.57 0.34 -18.65
CA ALA A 365 7.16 0.21 -17.32
C ALA A 365 8.61 -0.26 -17.40
N ASN A 366 8.90 -1.33 -18.14
CA ASN A 366 10.28 -1.80 -18.29
C ASN A 366 11.20 -0.78 -18.98
N HIS A 367 10.68 -0.01 -19.94
CA HIS A 367 11.45 1.07 -20.56
C HIS A 367 11.84 2.15 -19.54
N ILE A 368 10.89 2.59 -18.73
CA ILE A 368 11.13 3.52 -17.61
C ILE A 368 12.16 2.94 -16.63
N LEU A 369 12.12 1.63 -16.37
CA LEU A 369 13.07 0.95 -15.48
C LEU A 369 14.42 0.59 -16.13
N GLY A 370 14.73 1.12 -17.32
CA GLY A 370 16.05 1.01 -17.95
C GLY A 370 16.15 0.06 -19.14
N SER A 371 15.05 -0.53 -19.61
CA SER A 371 15.04 -1.26 -20.88
C SER A 371 15.22 -0.30 -22.07
N SER A 372 16.00 -0.70 -23.06
CA SER A 372 16.25 0.10 -24.27
C SER A 372 15.06 0.12 -25.25
N VAL A 373 14.04 -0.70 -25.03
CA VAL A 373 12.89 -0.83 -25.92
C VAL A 373 11.68 -0.10 -25.36
N GLY A 374 11.40 1.09 -25.90
CA GLY A 374 10.20 1.89 -25.58
C GLY A 374 9.00 1.59 -26.49
N LEU A 375 7.90 2.27 -26.21
CA LEU A 375 6.70 2.24 -27.05
C LEU A 375 6.91 3.07 -28.33
N THR A 376 6.28 2.64 -29.43
CA THR A 376 6.11 3.47 -30.63
C THR A 376 5.03 4.53 -30.42
N GLU A 377 4.95 5.54 -31.29
CA GLU A 377 3.91 6.57 -31.21
C GLU A 377 2.48 5.99 -31.27
N GLN A 378 2.27 4.96 -32.10
CA GLN A 378 0.98 4.27 -32.19
C GLN A 378 0.64 3.50 -30.92
N GLU A 379 1.65 2.86 -30.30
CA GLU A 379 1.49 2.15 -29.03
C GLU A 379 1.20 3.12 -27.87
N GLU A 380 1.87 4.27 -27.80
CA GLU A 380 1.56 5.33 -26.82
C GLU A 380 0.15 5.86 -27.01
N LEU A 381 -0.27 6.13 -28.25
CA LEU A 381 -1.64 6.57 -28.53
C LEU A 381 -2.67 5.54 -28.09
N MET A 382 -2.37 4.25 -28.28
CA MET A 382 -3.23 3.15 -27.85
C MET A 382 -3.33 3.05 -26.33
N LEU A 383 -2.20 3.10 -25.63
CA LEU A 383 -2.16 3.06 -24.16
C LEU A 383 -2.83 4.30 -23.55
N SER A 384 -2.75 5.47 -24.18
CA SER A 384 -3.38 6.71 -23.71
C SER A 384 -4.91 6.70 -23.66
N LYS A 385 -5.56 5.67 -24.25
CA LYS A 385 -7.02 5.49 -24.19
C LYS A 385 -7.52 4.97 -22.85
N VAL A 386 -6.61 4.41 -22.05
CA VAL A 386 -6.87 3.93 -20.70
C VAL A 386 -6.02 4.71 -19.72
N PHE A 387 -6.40 4.68 -18.45
CA PHE A 387 -5.56 5.26 -17.41
C PHE A 387 -4.42 4.28 -17.12
N PHE A 388 -3.17 4.76 -17.12
CA PHE A 388 -2.00 4.02 -16.66
C PHE A 388 -1.13 4.95 -15.81
N GLU A 389 -0.79 4.49 -14.61
CA GLU A 389 0.13 5.19 -13.71
C GLU A 389 1.12 4.18 -13.14
N LEU A 390 2.38 4.57 -13.07
CA LEU A 390 3.45 3.84 -12.41
C LEU A 390 4.04 4.73 -11.33
N LYS A 391 4.13 4.24 -10.10
CA LYS A 391 4.71 4.97 -8.97
C LYS A 391 5.76 4.15 -8.24
N TYR A 392 6.76 4.85 -7.71
CA TYR A 392 7.75 4.32 -6.79
C TYR A 392 7.44 4.78 -5.36
N PHE A 393 7.58 3.86 -4.41
CA PHE A 393 7.38 4.08 -2.99
C PHE A 393 8.62 3.67 -2.23
N SER A 394 9.09 4.55 -1.35
CA SER A 394 10.08 4.25 -0.32
C SER A 394 9.87 5.21 0.84
N PRO A 395 10.13 4.81 2.10
CA PRO A 395 10.06 5.70 3.26
C PRO A 395 10.89 6.99 3.13
N ILE A 396 11.94 6.97 2.29
CA ILE A 396 12.84 8.11 2.05
C ILE A 396 12.20 9.19 1.17
N LEU A 397 11.37 8.81 0.19
CA LEU A 397 10.80 9.72 -0.81
C LEU A 397 9.58 10.50 -0.30
N GLY A 398 9.35 10.46 1.02
CA GLY A 398 8.10 10.88 1.60
C GLY A 398 6.96 9.95 1.21
N SER A 399 5.75 10.42 1.49
CA SER A 399 4.68 9.51 1.82
C SER A 399 3.65 9.34 0.68
N SER A 400 3.70 10.23 -0.31
CA SER A 400 2.87 10.18 -1.53
C SER A 400 3.44 9.29 -2.64
N GLY A 401 4.69 8.82 -2.51
CA GLY A 401 5.43 8.18 -3.60
C GLY A 401 5.72 9.14 -4.77
N VAL A 402 6.46 8.66 -5.75
CA VAL A 402 6.87 9.46 -6.93
C VAL A 402 6.36 8.79 -8.20
N VAL A 403 5.69 9.58 -9.05
CA VAL A 403 5.24 9.10 -10.37
C VAL A 403 6.45 8.88 -11.27
N LEU A 404 6.51 7.71 -11.89
CA LEU A 404 7.57 7.31 -12.81
C LEU A 404 7.10 7.51 -14.25
N ASP A 405 7.47 8.65 -14.84
CA ASP A 405 7.15 8.96 -16.24
C ASP A 405 8.34 8.72 -17.19
N THR A 406 9.56 8.78 -16.66
CA THR A 406 10.81 8.68 -17.43
C THR A 406 11.86 7.84 -16.71
N ASN A 407 12.81 7.31 -17.47
CA ASN A 407 13.95 6.59 -16.90
C ASN A 407 14.84 7.49 -16.03
N GLU A 408 15.02 8.75 -16.38
CA GLU A 408 15.76 9.73 -15.57
C GLU A 408 15.14 9.91 -14.16
N THR A 409 13.81 9.90 -14.07
CA THR A 409 13.10 9.98 -12.78
C THR A 409 13.41 8.76 -11.93
N TYR A 410 13.37 7.57 -12.54
CA TYR A 410 13.72 6.32 -11.86
C TYR A 410 15.18 6.30 -11.40
N GLU A 411 16.13 6.67 -12.27
CA GLU A 411 17.56 6.71 -11.93
C GLU A 411 17.85 7.68 -10.77
N THR A 412 17.18 8.84 -10.76
CA THR A 412 17.30 9.83 -9.67
C THR A 412 16.85 9.23 -8.34
N ILE A 413 15.71 8.53 -8.32
CA ILE A 413 15.18 7.86 -7.13
C ILE A 413 16.14 6.78 -6.63
N ILE A 414 16.64 5.92 -7.53
CA ILE A 414 17.58 4.86 -7.15
C ILE A 414 18.85 5.47 -6.55
N TYR A 415 19.39 6.53 -7.17
CA TYR A 415 20.54 7.25 -6.64
C TYR A 415 20.26 7.80 -5.24
N GLU A 416 19.11 8.44 -5.00
CA GLU A 416 18.74 8.96 -3.69
C GLU A 416 18.68 7.87 -2.61
N ILE A 417 18.06 6.73 -2.91
CA ILE A 417 17.98 5.58 -2.01
C ILE A 417 19.36 4.99 -1.74
N GLU A 418 20.18 4.81 -2.77
CA GLU A 418 21.55 4.28 -2.64
C GLU A 418 22.45 5.18 -1.78
N ASN A 419 22.21 6.48 -1.76
CA ASN A 419 23.01 7.45 -0.99
C ASN A 419 22.43 7.82 0.37
N THR A 420 21.25 7.32 0.75
CA THR A 420 20.66 7.53 2.08
C THR A 420 21.18 6.53 3.11
N ASP A 421 21.25 6.90 4.38
CA ASP A 421 21.59 5.96 5.46
C ASP A 421 20.50 4.87 5.61
N PRO A 422 20.86 3.66 6.05
CA PRO A 422 19.87 2.64 6.37
C PRO A 422 18.87 3.11 7.44
N PHE A 423 17.61 2.72 7.29
CA PHE A 423 16.54 3.02 8.23
C PHE A 423 15.92 1.73 8.76
N VAL A 424 15.14 1.82 9.84
CA VAL A 424 14.47 0.67 10.44
C VAL A 424 13.41 0.13 9.47
N LEU A 425 13.60 -1.10 9.00
CA LEU A 425 12.66 -1.81 8.13
C LEU A 425 11.65 -2.64 8.92
N GLN A 426 12.11 -3.25 10.02
CA GLN A 426 11.29 -4.15 10.83
C GLN A 426 11.70 -4.12 12.30
N LYS A 427 10.69 -4.15 13.17
CA LYS A 427 10.82 -4.32 14.62
C LYS A 427 10.16 -5.63 15.03
N VAL A 428 10.86 -6.44 15.83
CA VAL A 428 10.35 -7.72 16.33
C VAL A 428 10.23 -7.64 17.85
N TYR A 429 9.02 -7.88 18.35
CA TYR A 429 8.66 -7.78 19.75
C TYR A 429 8.41 -9.15 20.36
N ARG A 430 8.73 -9.30 21.64
CA ARG A 430 8.44 -10.49 22.46
C ARG A 430 7.65 -10.10 23.69
N THR A 431 6.71 -10.94 24.11
CA THR A 431 6.02 -10.72 25.40
C THR A 431 7.01 -10.86 26.55
N TYR A 432 6.82 -10.06 27.59
CA TYR A 432 7.54 -10.21 28.86
C TYR A 432 7.33 -11.59 29.50
N ASP A 433 6.25 -12.30 29.17
CA ASP A 433 5.97 -13.67 29.65
C ASP A 433 7.04 -14.70 29.24
N TYR A 434 7.78 -14.43 28.16
CA TYR A 434 8.81 -15.34 27.63
C TYR A 434 10.20 -15.15 28.24
N LEU A 435 10.34 -14.25 29.21
CA LEU A 435 11.59 -14.04 29.95
C LEU A 435 11.88 -15.21 30.89
#